data_AF-A0A9X1I3E6-F1
#
_entry.id   AF-A0A9X1I3E6-F1
#
_cell.length_a   1.000
_cell.length_b   1.000
_cell.length_c   1.000
_cell.angle_alpha   90.00
_cell.angle_beta   90.00
_cell.angle_gamma   90.00
#
_symmetry.space_group_name_H-M   'P 1'
#
loop_
_entity.id
_entity.type
_entity.pdbx_description
1 polymer ?
#
loop_
_entity_poly.entity_id
_entity_poly.type
_entity_poly.pdbx_seq_one_letter_code
_entity_poly.pdbx_strand_id
1 'polypeptide(L)'
;KYDAHLAQWNAKDDYLNKRNLDKISTYNALKFYVYKGLLKGWTPEQISGRLKIDYPNNTLMSISHEAIYRHIYTRPQASLNKKLI
;
A
#
# COMPACT_ATOMS: atom_id res chain seq x y z
N LYS A 1 7.11 6.10 14.01
CA LYS A 1 7.08 4.79 14.69
C LYS A 1 7.05 3.69 13.65
N TYR A 2 8.12 2.90 13.60
CA TYR A 2 8.23 1.69 12.78
C TYR A 2 7.36 0.61 13.45
N ASP A 3 6.43 0.03 12.70
CA ASP A 3 5.57 -1.04 13.20
C ASP A 3 6.17 -2.37 12.77
N ALA A 4 6.85 -3.06 13.70
CA ALA A 4 7.62 -4.27 13.41
C ALA A 4 6.74 -5.38 12.81
N HIS A 5 5.46 -5.42 13.21
CA HIS A 5 4.49 -6.35 12.67
C HIS A 5 4.20 -6.09 11.17
N LEU A 6 4.08 -4.82 10.77
CA LEU A 6 3.85 -4.45 9.38
C LEU A 6 5.08 -4.72 8.50
N ALA A 7 6.29 -4.57 9.06
CA ALA A 7 7.53 -4.88 8.37
C ALA A 7 7.70 -6.39 8.10
N GLN A 8 7.43 -7.23 9.10
CA GLN A 8 7.45 -8.69 8.94
C GLN A 8 6.42 -9.16 7.90
N TRP A 9 5.24 -8.56 7.92
CA TRP A 9 4.18 -8.87 6.94
C TRP A 9 4.58 -8.46 5.52
N ASN A 10 5.12 -7.25 5.35
CA ASN A 10 5.60 -6.76 4.05
C ASN A 10 6.69 -7.66 3.46
N ALA A 11 7.64 -8.11 4.29
CA ALA A 11 8.72 -8.99 3.83
C ALA A 11 8.21 -10.35 3.35
N LYS A 12 7.20 -10.92 4.02
CA LYS A 12 6.56 -12.17 3.60
C LYS A 12 5.76 -11.99 2.31
N ASP A 13 5.06 -10.87 2.19
CA ASP A 13 4.30 -10.49 0.99
C ASP A 13 5.23 -10.32 -0.23
N ASP A 14 6.37 -9.66 -0.07
CA ASP A 14 7.38 -9.48 -1.14
C ASP A 14 7.97 -10.82 -1.60
N TYR A 15 8.20 -11.75 -0.67
CA TYR A 15 8.67 -13.10 -1.00
C TYR A 15 7.65 -13.87 -1.85
N LEU A 16 6.37 -13.78 -1.52
CA LEU A 16 5.29 -14.48 -2.22
C LEU A 16 4.96 -13.82 -3.58
N ASN A 17 5.17 -12.51 -3.70
CA ASN A 17 4.77 -11.72 -4.85
C ASN A 17 5.94 -11.26 -5.74
N LYS A 18 7.08 -11.97 -5.75
CA LYS A 18 8.29 -11.61 -6.52
C LYS A 18 8.08 -11.29 -8.01
N ARG A 19 6.97 -11.73 -8.62
CA ARG A 19 6.62 -11.46 -10.03
C ARG A 19 5.67 -10.27 -10.23
N ASN A 20 5.08 -9.72 -9.17
CA ASN A 20 4.23 -8.53 -9.24
C ASN A 20 5.07 -7.28 -9.01
N LEU A 21 5.35 -6.55 -10.09
CA LEU A 21 6.22 -5.36 -10.11
C LEU A 21 5.43 -4.05 -10.09
N ASP A 22 4.28 -4.03 -9.41
CA ASP A 22 3.49 -2.81 -9.29
C ASP A 22 4.19 -1.78 -8.38
N LYS A 23 3.91 -0.50 -8.61
CA LYS A 23 4.59 0.62 -7.91
C LYS A 23 4.50 0.50 -6.38
N ILE A 24 3.40 -0.02 -5.85
CA ILE A 24 3.20 -0.16 -4.40
C ILE A 24 4.11 -1.25 -3.85
N SER A 25 4.28 -2.37 -4.56
CA SER A 25 5.22 -3.43 -4.15
C SER A 25 6.68 -3.01 -4.26
N THR A 26 7.03 -2.23 -5.28
CA THR A 26 8.43 -1.80 -5.51
C THR A 26 8.92 -0.79 -4.48
N TYR A 27 8.07 0.15 -4.07
CA TYR A 27 8.48 1.23 -3.17
C TYR A 27 7.96 1.01 -1.75
N ASN A 28 8.80 0.45 -0.88
CA ASN A 28 8.45 0.13 0.51
C ASN A 28 7.84 1.30 1.31
N ALA A 29 8.31 2.53 1.08
CA ALA A 29 7.79 3.68 1.78
C ALA A 29 6.36 4.04 1.33
N LEU A 30 6.07 3.91 0.03
CA LEU A 30 4.72 4.07 -0.53
C LEU A 30 3.81 2.93 -0.06
N LYS A 31 4.30 1.69 -0.10
CA LYS A 31 3.63 0.49 0.44
C LYS A 31 3.15 0.73 1.85
N PHE A 32 4.06 1.14 2.73
CA PHE A 32 3.79 1.37 4.14
C PHE A 32 2.73 2.46 4.34
N TYR A 33 2.81 3.57 3.59
CA TYR A 33 1.82 4.64 3.70
C TYR A 33 0.42 4.17 3.29
N VAL A 34 0.31 3.46 2.17
CA VAL A 34 -0.95 2.90 1.68
C VAL A 34 -1.56 1.94 2.71
N TYR A 35 -0.80 0.95 3.16
CA TYR A 35 -1.30 -0.03 4.14
C TYR A 35 -1.67 0.60 5.48
N LYS A 36 -0.89 1.58 5.94
CA LYS A 36 -1.21 2.34 7.15
C LYS A 36 -2.51 3.15 7.00
N GLY A 37 -2.74 3.73 5.83
CA GLY A 37 -4.00 4.42 5.50
C GLY A 37 -5.19 3.46 5.52
N LEU A 38 -5.05 2.31 4.86
CA LEU A 38 -6.09 1.27 4.82
C LEU A 38 -6.42 0.74 6.23
N LEU A 39 -5.41 0.48 7.07
CA LEU A 39 -5.61 0.06 8.46
C LEU A 39 -6.30 1.12 9.33
N LYS A 40 -6.23 2.40 8.95
CA LYS A 40 -6.96 3.50 9.58
C LYS A 40 -8.38 3.68 9.04
N GLY A 41 -8.80 2.86 8.07
CA GLY A 41 -10.10 2.97 7.42
C GLY A 41 -10.18 4.06 6.35
N TRP A 42 -9.05 4.53 5.81
CA TRP A 42 -9.07 5.48 4.70
C TRP A 42 -9.42 4.80 3.37
N THR A 43 -10.19 5.49 2.54
CA THR A 43 -10.46 5.03 1.17
C THR A 43 -9.23 5.24 0.26
N PRO A 44 -9.10 4.47 -0.83
CA PRO A 44 -8.05 4.68 -1.82
C PRO A 44 -7.97 6.11 -2.37
N GLU A 45 -9.10 6.80 -2.58
CA GLU A 45 -9.13 8.20 -2.97
C GLU A 45 -8.49 9.10 -1.91
N GLN A 46 -8.88 8.91 -0.65
CA GLN A 46 -8.32 9.67 0.48
C GLN A 46 -6.82 9.46 0.62
N ILE A 47 -6.34 8.23 0.44
CA ILE A 47 -4.90 7.91 0.47
C ILE A 47 -4.17 8.65 -0.67
N SER A 48 -4.70 8.58 -1.90
CA SER A 48 -4.10 9.25 -3.06
C SER A 48 -4.07 10.78 -2.91
N GLY A 49 -5.14 11.37 -2.38
CA GLY A 49 -5.24 12.81 -2.14
C GLY A 49 -4.27 13.27 -1.06
N ARG A 50 -4.19 12.53 0.05
CA ARG A 50 -3.26 12.81 1.15
C ARG A 50 -1.80 12.66 0.72
N LEU A 51 -1.46 11.67 -0.09
CA LEU A 51 -0.09 11.52 -0.64
C LEU A 51 0.38 12.77 -1.37
N LYS A 52 -0.48 13.40 -2.17
CA LYS A 52 -0.16 14.66 -2.87
C LYS A 52 0.04 15.85 -1.92
N ILE A 53 -0.68 15.87 -0.80
CA ILE A 53 -0.61 16.95 0.20
C ILE A 53 0.63 16.76 1.10
N ASP A 54 0.86 15.54 1.58
CA ASP A 54 1.95 15.21 2.51
C ASP A 54 3.32 15.16 1.80
N TYR A 55 3.34 14.83 0.51
CA TYR A 55 4.56 14.64 -0.28
C TYR A 55 4.53 15.35 -1.65
N PRO A 56 4.33 16.68 -1.70
CA PRO A 56 4.14 17.41 -2.95
C PRO A 56 5.34 17.35 -3.91
N ASN A 57 6.56 17.24 -3.37
CA ASN A 57 7.80 17.25 -4.15
C ASN A 57 8.35 15.85 -4.46
N ASN A 58 7.67 14.79 -4.03
CA ASN A 58 8.16 13.43 -4.20
C ASN A 58 7.24 12.62 -5.13
N THR A 59 7.67 12.49 -6.38
CA THR A 59 6.94 11.75 -7.44
C THR A 59 6.84 10.24 -7.17
N LEU A 60 7.71 9.69 -6.32
CA LEU A 60 7.61 8.30 -5.85
C LEU A 60 6.46 8.14 -4.85
N MET A 61 6.19 9.18 -4.05
CA MET A 61 5.06 9.27 -3.11
C MET A 61 3.80 9.84 -3.78
N SER A 62 3.53 9.41 -5.01
CA SER A 62 2.33 9.75 -5.75
C SER A 62 1.81 8.53 -6.49
N ILE A 63 0.51 8.25 -6.34
CA ILE A 63 -0.16 7.12 -6.98
C ILE A 63 -1.65 7.44 -7.18
N SER A 64 -2.27 6.90 -8.22
CA SER A 64 -3.71 7.02 -8.41
C SER A 64 -4.48 6.07 -7.49
N HIS A 65 -5.70 6.46 -7.11
CA HIS A 65 -6.62 5.59 -6.38
C HIS A 65 -6.94 4.31 -7.17
N GLU A 66 -7.03 4.38 -8.49
CA GLU A 66 -7.19 3.20 -9.36
C GLU A 66 -6.05 2.19 -9.23
N ALA A 67 -4.80 2.65 -9.09
CA ALA A 67 -3.67 1.76 -8.89
C ALA A 67 -3.69 1.12 -7.49
N ILE A 68 -4.18 1.85 -6.48
CA ILE A 68 -4.42 1.29 -5.14
C ILE A 68 -5.54 0.24 -5.19
N TYR A 69 -6.67 0.54 -5.85
CA TYR A 69 -7.76 -0.43 -6.03
C TYR A 69 -7.26 -1.68 -6.75
N ARG A 70 -6.59 -1.52 -7.89
CA ARG A 70 -5.99 -2.64 -8.62
C ARG A 70 -5.12 -3.47 -7.71
N HIS A 71 -4.22 -2.85 -6.94
CA HIS A 71 -3.33 -3.55 -6.02
C HIS A 71 -4.07 -4.33 -4.92
N ILE A 72 -5.16 -3.79 -4.38
CA ILE A 72 -5.97 -4.48 -3.35
C ILE A 72 -6.71 -5.68 -3.97
N TYR A 73 -7.29 -5.52 -5.15
CA TYR A 73 -8.13 -6.54 -5.79
C TYR A 73 -7.36 -7.59 -6.60
N THR A 74 -6.20 -7.24 -7.19
CA THR A 74 -5.34 -8.21 -7.88
C THR A 74 -4.51 -9.04 -6.91
N ARG A 75 -4.52 -8.72 -5.62
CA ARG A 75 -3.87 -9.49 -4.54
C ARG A 75 -4.90 -10.22 -3.66
N PRO A 76 -5.49 -11.33 -4.13
CA PRO A 76 -6.40 -12.16 -3.32
C PRO A 76 -5.71 -12.85 -2.12
N GLN A 77 -4.38 -12.78 -2.01
CA GLN A 77 -3.57 -13.47 -0.98
C GLN A 77 -3.24 -12.60 0.24
N ALA A 78 -3.50 -11.29 0.20
CA ALA A 78 -3.23 -10.43 1.36
C ALA A 78 -4.29 -10.70 2.43
N SER A 79 -3.88 -11.24 3.59
CA SER A 79 -4.74 -11.45 4.76
C SER A 79 -5.46 -10.19 5.26
N LEU A 80 -5.09 -9.01 4.74
CA LEU A 80 -5.79 -7.75 4.93
C LEU A 80 -7.19 -7.72 4.28
N ASN A 81 -7.37 -8.37 3.13
CA ASN A 81 -8.67 -8.51 2.48
C ASN A 81 -9.65 -9.34 3.32
N LYS A 82 -9.15 -10.26 4.17
CA LYS A 82 -9.98 -10.99 5.13
C LYS A 82 -10.42 -10.16 6.35
N LYS A 83 -9.86 -8.96 6.55
CA LYS A 83 -10.16 -8.08 7.69
C LYS A 83 -10.90 -6.80 7.28
N LEU A 84 -11.02 -6.55 5.97
CA LEU A 84 -11.72 -5.41 5.38
C LEU A 84 -13.08 -5.79 4.76
N ILE A 85 -13.43 -7.08 4.77
CA ILE A 85 -14.76 -7.62 4.43
C ILE A 85 -15.38 -8.19 5.70
#